data_AF-A0A5J4G1K2-F1
#
_entry.id   AF-A0A5J4G1K2-F1
#
_cell.length_a   1.000
_cell.length_b   1.000
_cell.length_c   1.000
_cell.angle_alpha   90.00
_cell.angle_beta   90.00
_cell.angle_gamma   90.00
#
_symmetry.space_group_name_H-M   'P 1'
#
loop_
_entity.id
_entity.type
_entity.pdbx_description
1 polymer ?
#
loop_
_entity_poly.entity_id
_entity_poly.type
_entity_poly.pdbx_seq_one_letter_code
_entity_poly.pdbx_strand_id
1 'polypeptide(L)'
;MKKVLFLICMVCGISAVNAQGFKAGFGVGYLTEIDGVGVSADLIYEFDEKWGIGNTNTFSTAEFNGSDRINWFAIDLNARYKVYKELYVLAGGEYLSQSLKTKNLFGGFQIGDATFKDSSFGANVGAGYKIHLVSNVNLFGEIKYTTLSLDRGVENSGYIHARVGLLFDF
;
A
#
# COMPACT_ATOMS: atom_id res chain seq x y z
N MET A 1 29.70 3.37 -8.49
CA MET A 1 30.09 1.94 -8.53
C MET A 1 29.49 1.12 -7.39
N LYS A 2 29.63 1.52 -6.11
CA LYS A 2 29.04 0.79 -4.96
C LYS A 2 27.51 0.59 -5.04
N LYS A 3 26.76 1.59 -5.54
CA LYS A 3 25.30 1.54 -5.70
C LYS A 3 24.84 0.56 -6.80
N VAL A 4 25.64 0.37 -7.85
CA VAL A 4 25.34 -0.54 -8.96
C VAL A 4 25.62 -2.00 -8.54
N LEU A 5 26.67 -2.22 -7.75
CA LEU A 5 26.99 -3.54 -7.21
C LEU A 5 25.90 -4.04 -6.25
N PHE A 6 25.33 -3.15 -5.43
CA PHE A 6 24.21 -3.49 -4.53
C PHE A 6 22.94 -3.88 -5.30
N LEU A 7 22.64 -3.16 -6.39
CA LEU A 7 21.51 -3.47 -7.26
C LEU A 7 21.69 -4.81 -7.99
N ILE A 8 22.90 -5.12 -8.46
CA ILE A 8 23.22 -6.40 -9.11
C ILE A 8 23.15 -7.56 -8.10
N CYS A 9 23.63 -7.38 -6.86
CA CYS A 9 23.49 -8.39 -5.81
C CYS A 9 22.02 -8.67 -5.42
N MET A 10 21.14 -7.65 -5.46
CA MET A 10 19.70 -7.87 -5.26
C MET A 10 19.06 -8.66 -6.41
N VAL A 11 19.49 -8.44 -7.66
CA VAL A 11 18.93 -9.12 -8.84
C VAL A 11 19.47 -10.54 -9.00
N CYS A 12 20.74 -10.80 -8.64
CA CYS A 12 21.36 -12.12 -8.79
C CYS A 12 20.95 -13.14 -7.70
N GLY A 13 20.28 -12.70 -6.62
CA GLY A 13 19.77 -13.58 -5.56
C GLY A 13 18.51 -14.39 -5.94
N ILE A 14 17.89 -14.11 -7.09
CA ILE A 14 16.60 -14.70 -7.51
C ILE A 14 16.82 -15.97 -8.36
N SER A 15 17.81 -16.77 -8.01
CA SER A 15 18.08 -18.03 -8.72
C SER A 15 17.39 -19.17 -7.97
N ALA A 16 16.30 -19.69 -8.55
CA ALA A 16 15.50 -20.85 -8.10
C ALA A 16 14.36 -20.62 -7.08
N VAL A 17 13.64 -19.51 -7.20
CA VAL A 17 12.30 -19.44 -6.59
C VAL A 17 11.33 -20.25 -7.47
N ASN A 18 10.90 -21.42 -6.97
CA ASN A 18 9.71 -22.08 -7.52
C ASN A 18 8.54 -21.08 -7.45
N ALA A 19 7.71 -21.00 -8.50
CA ALA A 19 6.54 -20.12 -8.50
C ALA A 19 5.57 -20.40 -7.32
N GLN A 20 5.70 -21.57 -6.69
CA GLN A 20 5.02 -21.94 -5.44
C GLN A 20 5.23 -20.89 -4.36
N GLY A 21 4.17 -20.15 -4.04
CA GLY A 21 4.15 -19.15 -2.99
C GLY A 21 3.96 -17.71 -3.48
N PHE A 22 4.02 -17.49 -4.80
CA PHE A 22 3.64 -16.19 -5.37
C PHE A 22 2.13 -16.03 -5.42
N LYS A 23 1.68 -14.85 -4.99
CA LYS A 23 0.28 -14.47 -4.99
C LYS A 23 0.16 -13.05 -5.49
N ALA A 24 -0.82 -12.80 -6.34
CA ALA A 24 -1.14 -11.45 -6.79
C ALA A 24 -2.59 -11.14 -6.43
N GLY A 25 -2.86 -9.92 -6.00
CA GLY A 25 -4.20 -9.53 -5.56
C GLY A 25 -4.56 -8.12 -5.98
N PHE A 26 -5.85 -7.83 -5.88
CA PHE A 26 -6.35 -6.48 -5.98
C PHE A 26 -7.46 -6.28 -4.95
N GLY A 27 -7.61 -5.05 -4.47
CA GLY A 27 -8.58 -4.73 -3.44
C GLY A 27 -9.08 -3.31 -3.53
N VAL A 28 -10.07 -3.04 -2.68
CA VAL A 28 -10.53 -1.69 -2.38
C VAL A 28 -10.37 -1.47 -0.89
N GLY A 29 -9.96 -0.27 -0.52
CA GLY A 29 -9.70 0.09 0.86
C GLY A 29 -10.15 1.49 1.19
N TYR A 30 -10.42 1.72 2.47
CA TYR A 30 -10.76 3.02 3.02
C TYR A 30 -9.67 3.48 3.98
N LEU A 31 -9.23 4.72 3.83
CA LEU A 31 -8.22 5.35 4.68
C LEU A 31 -8.86 6.46 5.50
N THR A 32 -8.68 6.40 6.83
CA THR A 32 -9.34 7.33 7.76
C THR A 32 -8.80 8.76 7.69
N GLU A 33 -7.52 8.97 7.41
CA GLU A 33 -6.91 10.31 7.41
C GLU A 33 -7.31 11.15 6.19
N ILE A 34 -7.58 10.49 5.06
CA ILE A 34 -7.88 11.16 3.79
C ILE A 34 -9.39 11.04 3.44
N ASP A 35 -10.18 10.39 4.31
CA ASP A 35 -11.61 10.07 4.09
C ASP A 35 -11.86 9.61 2.65
N GLY A 36 -11.09 8.59 2.24
CA GLY A 36 -10.91 8.27 0.83
C GLY A 36 -10.93 6.77 0.57
N VAL A 37 -11.62 6.38 -0.51
CA VAL A 37 -11.59 5.02 -1.04
C VAL A 37 -10.45 4.90 -2.05
N GLY A 38 -9.56 3.93 -1.84
CA GLY A 38 -8.47 3.59 -2.76
C GLY A 38 -8.65 2.21 -3.36
N VAL A 39 -7.98 1.98 -4.49
CA VAL A 39 -7.79 0.67 -5.09
C VAL A 39 -6.37 0.21 -4.79
N SER A 40 -6.20 -1.08 -4.47
CA SER A 40 -4.89 -1.66 -4.19
C SER A 40 -4.54 -2.77 -5.17
N ALA A 41 -3.24 -2.91 -5.42
CA ALA A 41 -2.64 -4.06 -6.07
C ALA A 41 -1.60 -4.68 -5.14
N ASP A 42 -1.65 -6.00 -5.00
CA ASP A 42 -0.88 -6.78 -4.04
C ASP A 42 0.03 -7.77 -4.77
N LEU A 43 1.29 -7.83 -4.35
CA LEU A 43 2.24 -8.87 -4.73
C LEU A 43 2.81 -9.49 -3.47
N ILE A 44 2.58 -10.78 -3.28
CA ILE A 44 2.92 -11.50 -2.05
C ILE A 44 3.75 -12.71 -2.42
N TYR A 45 4.76 -12.98 -1.61
CA TYR A 45 5.58 -14.16 -1.71
C TYR A 45 5.64 -14.83 -0.34
N GLU A 46 5.11 -16.04 -0.24
CA GLU A 46 5.18 -16.88 0.96
C GLU A 46 6.47 -17.71 0.90
N PHE A 47 7.38 -17.50 1.87
CA PHE A 47 8.65 -18.22 1.97
C PHE A 47 8.44 -19.64 2.50
N ASP A 48 7.49 -19.78 3.43
CA ASP A 48 7.07 -21.02 4.05
C ASP A 48 5.58 -20.96 4.43
N GLU A 49 5.06 -21.99 5.11
CA GLU A 49 3.65 -22.06 5.50
C GLU A 49 3.19 -20.93 6.42
N LYS A 50 4.11 -20.26 7.12
CA LYS A 50 3.84 -19.21 8.10
C LYS A 50 4.29 -17.83 7.65
N TRP A 51 5.45 -17.71 7.04
CA TRP A 51 6.09 -16.44 6.71
C TRP A 51 5.93 -16.08 5.25
N GLY A 52 5.70 -14.79 5.01
CA GLY A 52 5.77 -14.21 3.68
C GLY A 52 6.13 -12.73 3.73
N ILE A 53 6.36 -12.17 2.55
CA ILE A 53 6.49 -10.74 2.33
C ILE A 53 5.41 -10.29 1.36
N GLY A 54 4.86 -9.10 1.59
CA GLY A 54 3.86 -8.48 0.74
C GLY A 54 4.28 -7.08 0.35
N ASN A 55 4.19 -6.77 -0.94
CA ASN A 55 4.17 -5.41 -1.45
C ASN A 55 2.73 -5.05 -1.81
N THR A 56 2.22 -3.97 -1.24
CA THR A 56 0.89 -3.43 -1.56
C THR A 56 1.07 -2.03 -2.12
N ASN A 57 0.48 -1.78 -3.28
CA ASN A 57 0.46 -0.45 -3.88
C ASN A 57 -1.00 0.01 -3.87
N THR A 58 -1.29 1.10 -3.17
CA THR A 58 -2.64 1.64 -3.06
C THR A 58 -2.69 3.01 -3.72
N PHE A 59 -3.69 3.23 -4.56
CA PHE A 59 -3.91 4.49 -5.26
C PHE A 59 -5.33 4.97 -5.03
N SER A 60 -5.51 6.27 -4.87
CA SER A 60 -6.82 6.90 -4.88
C SER A 60 -6.77 8.29 -5.49
N THR A 61 -7.92 8.68 -6.01
CA THR A 61 -8.21 10.05 -6.41
C THR A 61 -9.53 10.44 -5.76
N ALA A 62 -9.52 11.50 -4.96
CA ALA A 62 -10.72 12.04 -4.33
C ALA A 62 -10.87 13.51 -4.73
N GLU A 63 -12.10 13.91 -5.03
CA GLU A 63 -12.44 15.31 -5.22
C GLU A 63 -12.66 15.96 -3.86
N PHE A 64 -11.91 17.04 -3.61
CA PHE A 64 -11.96 17.81 -2.39
C PHE A 64 -12.50 19.20 -2.72
N ASN A 65 -13.60 19.59 -2.07
CA ASN A 65 -14.14 20.95 -2.12
C ASN A 65 -14.39 21.53 -3.54
N GLY A 66 -15.09 20.78 -4.40
CA GLY A 66 -15.70 21.27 -5.66
C GLY A 66 -14.75 21.61 -6.83
N SER A 67 -13.48 21.93 -6.58
CA SER A 67 -12.48 22.22 -7.62
C SER A 67 -11.14 21.53 -7.41
N ASP A 68 -10.83 21.10 -6.19
CA ASP A 68 -9.51 20.60 -5.83
C ASP A 68 -9.50 19.08 -5.84
N ARG A 69 -8.35 18.49 -6.20
CA ARG A 69 -8.21 17.04 -6.30
C ARG A 69 -7.04 16.60 -5.43
N ILE A 70 -7.32 15.71 -4.49
CA ILE A 70 -6.28 15.03 -3.73
C ILE A 70 -6.03 13.66 -4.36
N ASN A 71 -4.82 13.45 -4.84
CA ASN A 71 -4.36 12.13 -5.25
C ASN A 71 -3.40 11.63 -4.18
N TRP A 72 -3.56 10.38 -3.79
CA TRP A 72 -2.58 9.76 -2.91
C TRP A 72 -2.20 8.39 -3.42
N PHE A 73 -0.96 8.04 -3.14
CA PHE A 73 -0.34 6.80 -3.56
C PHE A 73 0.51 6.29 -2.40
N ALA A 74 0.21 5.09 -1.95
CA ALA A 74 0.92 4.42 -0.87
C ALA A 74 1.62 3.16 -1.42
N ILE A 75 2.88 2.99 -1.06
CA ILE A 75 3.62 1.74 -1.26
C ILE A 75 3.93 1.15 0.11
N ASP A 76 3.45 -0.06 0.35
CA ASP A 76 3.75 -0.84 1.52
C ASP A 76 4.72 -1.96 1.22
N LEU A 77 5.61 -2.23 2.17
CA LEU A 77 6.42 -3.45 2.19
C LEU A 77 6.34 -4.08 3.58
N ASN A 78 5.65 -5.21 3.66
CA ASN A 78 5.26 -5.82 4.93
C ASN A 78 5.74 -7.26 5.03
N ALA A 79 6.34 -7.61 6.17
CA ALA A 79 6.46 -8.99 6.58
C ALA A 79 5.08 -9.49 7.05
N ARG A 80 4.75 -10.75 6.74
CA ARG A 80 3.47 -11.37 7.06
C ARG A 80 3.72 -12.67 7.80
N TYR A 81 2.95 -12.90 8.86
CA TYR A 81 3.02 -14.12 9.67
C TYR A 81 1.63 -14.71 9.88
N LYS A 82 1.42 -15.95 9.44
CA LYS A 82 0.20 -16.72 9.65
C LYS A 82 0.13 -17.18 11.11
N VAL A 83 -0.79 -16.59 11.87
CA VAL A 83 -0.97 -16.89 13.30
C VAL A 83 -1.82 -18.15 13.49
N TYR A 84 -2.92 -18.25 12.74
CA TYR A 84 -3.85 -19.37 12.87
C TYR A 84 -4.68 -19.56 11.59
N LYS A 85 -4.59 -20.74 10.96
CA LYS A 85 -5.27 -21.01 9.67
C LYS A 85 -5.01 -19.90 8.67
N GLU A 86 -6.02 -19.18 8.22
CA GLU A 86 -5.85 -18.09 7.25
C GLU A 86 -5.81 -16.69 7.89
N LEU A 87 -5.79 -16.62 9.23
CA LEU A 87 -5.52 -15.40 9.98
C LEU A 87 -4.01 -15.11 9.97
N TYR A 88 -3.66 -13.91 9.52
CA TYR A 88 -2.28 -13.44 9.49
C TYR A 88 -2.16 -12.06 10.15
N VAL A 89 -0.99 -11.80 10.70
CA VAL A 89 -0.55 -10.47 11.12
C VAL A 89 0.49 -9.97 10.14
N LEU A 90 0.65 -8.66 10.07
CA LEU A 90 1.64 -8.01 9.23
C LEU A 90 2.29 -6.85 9.97
N ALA A 91 3.55 -6.60 9.64
CA ALA A 91 4.28 -5.42 10.09
C ALA A 91 5.30 -5.01 9.03
N GLY A 92 5.48 -3.72 8.84
CA GLY A 92 6.36 -3.23 7.78
C GLY A 92 6.49 -1.72 7.73
N GLY A 93 6.90 -1.26 6.56
CA GLY A 93 7.04 0.15 6.24
C GLY A 93 6.08 0.59 5.16
N GLU A 94 5.73 1.86 5.18
CA GLU A 94 4.91 2.51 4.18
C GLU A 94 5.61 3.76 3.66
N TYR A 95 5.54 3.98 2.36
CA TYR A 95 5.81 5.26 1.72
C TYR A 95 4.50 5.84 1.21
N LEU A 96 4.10 7.00 1.71
CA LEU A 96 2.91 7.72 1.28
C LEU A 96 3.33 8.95 0.49
N SER A 97 2.75 9.12 -0.70
CA SER A 97 2.85 10.34 -1.49
C SER A 97 1.48 10.93 -1.69
N GLN A 98 1.34 12.21 -1.36
CA GLN A 98 0.10 12.97 -1.53
C GLN A 98 0.35 14.12 -2.50
N SER A 99 -0.62 14.36 -3.38
CA SER A 99 -0.60 15.44 -4.35
C SER A 99 -1.93 16.16 -4.34
N LEU A 100 -1.92 17.40 -3.83
CA LEU A 100 -3.03 18.32 -3.90
C LEU A 100 -2.93 19.13 -5.20
N LYS A 101 -3.95 19.05 -6.04
CA LYS A 101 -4.11 19.90 -7.21
C LYS A 101 -5.20 20.92 -6.92
N THR A 102 -4.82 22.19 -6.82
CA THR A 102 -5.74 23.32 -6.68
C THR A 102 -5.86 24.03 -8.02
N LYS A 103 -7.09 24.27 -8.48
CA LYS A 103 -7.35 25.02 -9.71
C LYS A 103 -7.21 26.50 -9.42
N ASN A 104 -6.26 27.18 -10.07
CA ASN A 104 -6.17 28.64 -9.99
C ASN A 104 -7.22 29.27 -10.89
N LEU A 105 -8.25 29.85 -10.28
CA LEU A 105 -9.30 30.62 -10.94
C LEU A 105 -9.02 32.12 -10.80
N PHE A 106 -8.98 32.83 -11.93
CA PHE A 106 -8.95 34.29 -11.94
C PHE A 106 -10.05 34.78 -12.88
N GLY A 107 -11.00 35.54 -12.34
CA GLY A 107 -12.17 36.02 -13.10
C GLY A 107 -13.11 34.92 -13.62
N GLY A 108 -13.12 33.72 -13.01
CA GLY A 108 -13.97 32.59 -13.45
C GLY A 108 -13.36 31.71 -14.54
N PHE A 109 -12.14 32.01 -15.00
CA PHE A 109 -11.38 31.16 -15.94
C PHE A 109 -10.23 30.44 -15.23
N GLN A 110 -10.03 29.16 -15.54
CA GLN A 110 -8.92 28.35 -15.03
C GLN A 110 -7.62 28.75 -15.73
N ILE A 111 -6.68 29.36 -15.01
CA ILE A 111 -5.42 29.90 -15.58
C ILE A 111 -4.23 28.94 -15.37
N GLY A 112 -4.39 27.92 -14.54
CA GLY A 112 -3.42 26.85 -14.34
C GLY A 112 -3.71 26.02 -13.09
N ASP A 113 -2.97 24.92 -12.91
CA ASP A 113 -3.08 24.06 -11.74
C ASP A 113 -1.86 24.26 -10.82
N ALA A 114 -2.09 24.63 -9.56
CA ALA A 114 -1.05 24.56 -8.53
C ALA A 114 -1.02 23.13 -7.99
N THR A 115 0.13 22.46 -8.11
CA THR A 115 0.33 21.11 -7.57
C THR A 115 1.26 21.16 -6.37
N PHE A 116 0.74 20.87 -5.19
CA PHE A 116 1.53 20.67 -3.97
C PHE A 116 1.73 19.16 -3.77
N LYS A 117 2.98 18.74 -3.58
CA LYS A 117 3.34 17.34 -3.33
C LYS A 117 4.01 17.22 -1.98
N ASP A 118 3.55 16.25 -1.20
CA ASP A 118 4.20 15.85 0.03
C ASP A 118 4.44 14.34 0.03
N SER A 119 5.44 13.91 0.78
CA SER A 119 5.73 12.49 0.95
C SER A 119 6.26 12.18 2.32
N SER A 120 5.79 11.08 2.89
CA SER A 120 6.13 10.63 4.23
C SER A 120 6.49 9.15 4.21
N PHE A 121 7.33 8.76 5.17
CA PHE A 121 7.64 7.37 5.46
C PHE A 121 7.04 7.00 6.80
N GLY A 122 6.53 5.79 6.90
CA GLY A 122 5.87 5.29 8.08
C GLY A 122 6.20 3.85 8.38
N ALA A 123 5.81 3.44 9.58
CA ALA A 123 5.77 2.04 9.98
C ALA A 123 4.31 1.63 10.11
N ASN A 124 4.00 0.39 9.76
CA ASN A 124 2.64 -0.12 9.83
C ASN A 124 2.59 -1.48 10.53
N VAL A 125 1.45 -1.76 11.14
CA VAL A 125 1.12 -3.04 11.75
C VAL A 125 -0.35 -3.35 11.52
N GLY A 126 -0.69 -4.60 11.28
CA GLY A 126 -2.06 -4.97 10.96
C GLY A 126 -2.33 -6.45 11.07
N ALA A 127 -3.56 -6.80 10.75
CA ALA A 127 -4.03 -8.16 10.67
C ALA A 127 -4.99 -8.31 9.50
N GLY A 128 -5.05 -9.52 8.96
CA GLY A 128 -6.03 -9.85 7.94
C GLY A 128 -6.38 -11.33 7.95
N TYR A 129 -7.40 -11.66 7.18
CA TYR A 129 -7.95 -13.00 7.08
C TYR A 129 -8.24 -13.33 5.62
N LYS A 130 -7.92 -14.55 5.20
CA LYS A 130 -8.25 -15.06 3.86
C LYS A 130 -9.36 -16.12 3.93
N ILE A 131 -10.26 -16.10 2.97
CA ILE A 131 -11.32 -17.09 2.76
C ILE A 131 -11.09 -17.70 1.38
N HIS A 132 -10.86 -19.01 1.33
CA HIS A 132 -10.71 -19.74 0.07
C HIS A 132 -12.08 -19.82 -0.63
N LEU A 133 -12.18 -19.29 -1.85
CA LEU A 133 -13.41 -19.36 -2.66
C LEU A 133 -13.37 -20.56 -3.60
N VAL A 134 -12.31 -20.62 -4.41
CA VAL A 134 -12.04 -21.70 -5.38
C VAL A 134 -10.53 -21.98 -5.41
N SER A 135 -10.09 -22.98 -6.18
CA SER A 135 -8.75 -23.56 -6.12
C SER A 135 -7.58 -22.58 -6.15
N ASN A 136 -7.73 -21.41 -6.79
CA ASN A 136 -6.68 -20.40 -6.92
C ASN A 136 -7.14 -18.98 -6.58
N VAL A 137 -8.35 -18.81 -6.01
CA VAL A 137 -8.92 -17.48 -5.72
C VAL A 137 -9.39 -17.42 -4.27
N ASN A 138 -8.93 -16.40 -3.58
CA ASN A 138 -9.22 -16.12 -2.18
C ASN A 138 -9.86 -14.75 -2.04
N LEU A 139 -10.86 -14.62 -1.18
CA LEU A 139 -11.30 -13.34 -0.65
C LEU A 139 -10.43 -12.99 0.56
N PHE A 140 -9.93 -11.76 0.66
CA PHE A 140 -9.22 -11.30 1.84
C PHE A 140 -9.86 -10.05 2.42
N GLY A 141 -9.77 -9.92 3.74
CA GLY A 141 -10.02 -8.67 4.46
C GLY A 141 -8.80 -8.35 5.33
N GLU A 142 -8.40 -7.08 5.38
CA GLU A 142 -7.24 -6.63 6.11
C GLU A 142 -7.49 -5.27 6.77
N ILE A 143 -7.01 -5.11 7.99
CA ILE A 143 -6.98 -3.84 8.71
C ILE A 143 -5.55 -3.58 9.19
N LYS A 144 -5.09 -2.35 8.97
CA LYS A 144 -3.73 -1.93 9.29
C LYS A 144 -3.75 -0.54 9.89
N TYR A 145 -2.90 -0.33 10.88
CA TYR A 145 -2.59 0.99 11.42
C TYR A 145 -1.20 1.40 10.93
N THR A 146 -1.10 2.59 10.34
CA THR A 146 0.17 3.17 9.91
C THR A 146 0.48 4.39 10.77
N THR A 147 1.70 4.47 11.30
CA THR A 147 2.27 5.70 11.88
C THR A 147 3.15 6.38 10.84
N LEU A 148 2.94 7.65 10.56
CA LEU A 148 3.75 8.43 9.65
C LEU A 148 4.79 9.22 10.44
N SER A 149 6.06 9.03 10.08
CA SER A 149 7.15 9.88 10.54
C SER A 149 7.33 10.98 9.50
N LEU A 150 6.77 12.15 9.76
CA LEU A 150 7.06 13.35 9.00
C LEU A 150 8.46 13.83 9.37
N ASP A 151 9.35 13.95 8.39
CA ASP A 151 10.77 14.35 8.52
C ASP A 151 10.97 15.79 9.06
N ARG A 152 9.93 16.40 9.64
CA ARG A 152 9.85 17.81 10.05
C ARG A 152 9.42 18.07 11.51
N GLY A 153 9.46 17.07 12.39
CA GLY A 153 9.35 17.30 13.83
C GLY A 153 7.97 17.79 14.32
N VAL A 154 6.91 17.46 13.60
CA VAL A 154 5.51 17.67 14.00
C VAL A 154 4.84 16.31 14.20
N GLU A 155 3.89 16.28 15.14
CA GLU A 155 3.16 15.15 15.74
C GLU A 155 3.01 13.88 14.88
N ASN A 156 3.20 12.72 15.52
CA ASN A 156 2.82 11.40 15.01
C ASN A 156 1.38 11.45 14.47
N SER A 157 1.19 11.63 13.16
CA SER A 157 -0.08 11.32 12.52
C SER A 157 -0.10 9.84 12.20
N GLY A 158 -1.20 9.19 12.54
CA GLY A 158 -1.41 7.80 12.24
C GLY A 158 -2.82 7.58 11.73
N TYR A 159 -2.98 6.58 10.88
CA TYR A 159 -4.25 6.33 10.23
C TYR A 159 -4.53 4.83 10.13
N ILE A 160 -5.83 4.52 10.01
CA ILE A 160 -6.30 3.15 9.80
C ILE A 160 -6.61 2.99 8.31
N HIS A 161 -6.11 1.89 7.76
CA HIS A 161 -6.44 1.42 6.43
C HIS A 161 -7.15 0.08 6.55
N ALA A 162 -8.44 0.05 6.19
CA ALA A 162 -9.23 -1.17 6.11
C ALA A 162 -9.51 -1.50 4.65
N ARG A 163 -9.27 -2.75 4.23
CA ARG A 163 -9.39 -3.16 2.83
C ARG A 163 -9.94 -4.57 2.66
N VAL A 164 -10.57 -4.79 1.52
CA VAL A 164 -11.12 -6.08 1.10
C VAL A 164 -10.80 -6.30 -0.38
N GLY A 165 -10.54 -7.55 -0.77
CA GLY A 165 -10.14 -7.82 -2.14
C GLY A 165 -10.03 -9.30 -2.49
N LEU A 166 -9.57 -9.56 -3.71
CA LEU A 166 -9.31 -10.90 -4.21
C LEU A 166 -7.79 -11.14 -4.28
N LEU A 167 -7.38 -12.35 -3.94
CA LEU A 167 -5.99 -12.80 -3.97
C LEU A 167 -5.91 -14.12 -4.74
N PHE A 168 -5.04 -14.15 -5.74
CA PHE A 168 -4.84 -15.26 -6.65
C PHE A 168 -3.52 -15.96 -6.32
N ASP A 169 -3.57 -17.28 -6.17
CA ASP A 169 -2.40 -18.12 -5.92
C ASP A 169 -1.85 -18.67 -7.25
N PHE A 170 -0.52 -18.64 -7.45
CA PHE A 170 0.18 -19.09 -8.65
C PHE A 170 1.19 -20.21 -8.36
#